data_AF-A0A960UBR1-F1
#
_entry.id   AF-A0A960UBR1-F1
#
_cell.length_a   1.000
_cell.length_b   1.000
_cell.length_c   1.000
_cell.angle_alpha   90.00
_cell.angle_beta   90.00
_cell.angle_gamma   90.00
#
_symmetry.space_group_name_H-M   'P 1'
#
loop_
_entity.id
_entity.type
_entity.pdbx_description
1 polymer ?
#
loop_
_entity_poly.entity_id
_entity_poly.type
_entity_poly.pdbx_seq_one_letter_code
_entity_poly.pdbx_strand_id
1 'polypeptide(L)'
;CGYEEAKKLELTEERSRLIFWLGRFLEETYDAGLSMEPHRLCNYLQNLSKAFTQFYMAKNNRLKDAGEQERKGLAYLCELSRICLSEGLKLLGISSPEKLEKVEG
;
A
#
# COMPACT_ATOMS: atom_id res chain seq x y z
N CYS A 1 2.66 -4.60 18.47
CA CYS A 1 2.70 -5.16 17.11
C CYS A 1 1.91 -4.19 16.26
N GLY A 2 2.50 -3.61 15.20
CA GLY A 2 1.93 -2.47 14.47
C GLY A 2 0.47 -2.60 14.04
N TYR A 3 -0.04 -3.82 13.89
CA TYR A 3 -1.44 -4.13 13.65
C TYR A 3 -2.40 -3.60 14.73
N GLU A 4 -2.07 -3.80 16.01
CA GLU A 4 -2.92 -3.36 17.14
C GLU A 4 -3.00 -1.84 17.23
N GLU A 5 -1.90 -1.15 16.85
CA GLU A 5 -1.90 0.30 16.75
C GLU A 5 -2.65 0.79 15.50
N ALA A 6 -2.51 0.11 14.36
CA ALA A 6 -3.23 0.44 13.14
C ALA A 6 -4.76 0.34 13.31
N LYS A 7 -5.24 -0.65 14.08
CA LYS A 7 -6.66 -0.81 14.44
C LYS A 7 -7.25 0.36 15.22
N LYS A 8 -6.42 1.11 15.93
CA LYS A 8 -6.84 2.24 16.78
C LYS A 8 -6.79 3.58 16.05
N LEU A 9 -6.28 3.60 14.81
CA LEU A 9 -6.25 4.82 14.02
C LEU A 9 -7.66 5.30 13.72
N GLU A 10 -7.86 6.62 13.81
CA GLU A 10 -9.04 7.25 13.24
C GLU A 10 -9.09 6.95 11.73
N LEU A 11 -10.26 6.50 11.26
CA LEU A 11 -10.51 6.15 9.87
C LEU A 11 -10.86 7.39 9.03
N THR A 12 -9.85 8.20 8.71
CA THR A 12 -10.03 9.27 7.71
C THR A 12 -10.28 8.69 6.32
N GLU A 13 -10.71 9.52 5.37
CA GLU A 13 -11.00 9.07 4.02
C GLU A 13 -9.80 8.38 3.37
N GLU A 14 -8.60 8.95 3.49
CA GLU A 14 -7.39 8.43 2.86
C GLU A 14 -6.94 7.11 3.50
N ARG A 15 -7.06 7.00 4.83
CA ARG A 15 -6.75 5.76 5.57
C ARG A 15 -7.72 4.65 5.18
N SER A 16 -9.02 4.95 5.16
CA SER A 16 -10.08 4.01 4.78
C SER A 16 -9.90 3.53 3.34
N ARG A 17 -9.60 4.45 2.42
CA ARG A 17 -9.34 4.14 1.02
C ARG A 17 -8.12 3.25 0.84
N LEU A 18 -7.02 3.51 1.57
CA LEU A 18 -5.84 2.66 1.53
C LEU A 18 -6.14 1.26 2.09
N ILE A 19 -6.79 1.18 3.24
CA ILE A 19 -7.18 -0.10 3.87
C ILE A 19 -8.08 -0.93 2.96
N PHE A 20 -9.03 -0.28 2.26
CA PHE A 20 -9.88 -0.93 1.28
C PHE A 20 -9.06 -1.64 0.19
N TRP A 21 -8.10 -0.93 -0.43
CA TRP A 21 -7.27 -1.53 -1.49
C TRP A 21 -6.31 -2.59 -0.95
N LEU A 22 -5.75 -2.41 0.24
CA LEU A 22 -4.90 -3.42 0.88
C LEU A 22 -5.68 -4.72 1.15
N GLY A 23 -6.92 -4.61 1.64
CA GLY A 23 -7.77 -5.77 1.94
C GLY A 23 -8.15 -6.60 0.71
N ARG A 24 -8.13 -6.00 -0.48
CA ARG A 24 -8.46 -6.65 -1.76
C ARG A 24 -7.29 -7.38 -2.41
N PHE A 25 -6.08 -7.32 -1.84
CA PHE A 25 -4.88 -7.88 -2.49
C PHE A 25 -5.05 -9.36 -2.91
N LEU A 26 -5.54 -10.20 -1.99
CA LEU A 26 -5.70 -11.64 -2.26
C LEU A 26 -6.78 -11.91 -3.31
N GLU A 27 -7.91 -11.22 -3.23
CA GLU A 27 -9.02 -11.35 -4.19
C GLU A 27 -8.56 -10.96 -5.60
N GLU A 28 -7.97 -9.77 -5.75
CA GLU A 28 -7.60 -9.23 -7.06
C GLU A 28 -6.44 -10.00 -7.71
N THR A 29 -5.49 -10.50 -6.91
CA THR A 29 -4.40 -11.35 -7.42
C THR A 29 -4.90 -12.72 -7.85
N TYR A 30 -5.78 -13.33 -7.05
CA TYR A 30 -6.36 -14.64 -7.36
C TYR A 30 -7.25 -14.58 -8.59
N ASP A 31 -8.15 -13.61 -8.67
CA ASP A 31 -9.07 -13.44 -9.79
C ASP A 31 -8.33 -13.15 -11.10
N ALA A 32 -7.32 -12.28 -11.08
CA ALA A 32 -6.50 -12.01 -12.26
C ALA A 32 -5.75 -13.25 -12.76
N GLY A 33 -5.30 -14.11 -11.82
CA GLY A 33 -4.66 -15.39 -12.14
C GLY A 33 -5.65 -16.39 -12.75
N LEU A 34 -6.85 -16.53 -12.16
CA LEU A 34 -7.89 -17.43 -12.66
C LEU A 34 -8.42 -17.03 -14.03
N SER A 35 -8.65 -15.74 -14.26
CA SER A 35 -9.16 -15.25 -15.55
C SER A 35 -8.07 -15.14 -16.63
N MET A 36 -6.80 -15.36 -16.28
CA MET A 36 -5.64 -15.15 -17.15
C MET A 36 -5.56 -13.70 -17.68
N GLU A 37 -5.94 -12.73 -16.84
CA GLU A 37 -6.01 -11.31 -17.19
C GLU A 37 -5.01 -10.48 -16.38
N PRO A 38 -3.70 -10.48 -16.73
CA PRO A 38 -2.67 -9.76 -15.97
C PRO A 38 -2.89 -8.24 -15.92
N HIS A 39 -3.62 -7.69 -16.89
CA HIS A 39 -3.98 -6.28 -16.91
C HIS A 39 -4.86 -5.88 -15.70
N ARG A 40 -5.67 -6.79 -15.15
CA ARG A 40 -6.47 -6.54 -13.95
C ARG A 40 -5.58 -6.31 -12.74
N LEU A 41 -4.55 -7.13 -12.57
CA LEU A 41 -3.56 -6.95 -11.51
C LEU A 41 -2.80 -5.62 -11.68
N CYS A 42 -2.43 -5.25 -12.91
CA CYS A 42 -1.83 -3.94 -13.19
C CYS A 42 -2.74 -2.78 -12.75
N ASN A 43 -4.03 -2.83 -13.12
CA ASN A 43 -5.01 -1.82 -12.73
C ASN A 43 -5.21 -1.74 -11.21
N TYR A 44 -5.27 -2.88 -10.54
CA TYR A 44 -5.31 -2.94 -9.08
C TYR A 44 -4.09 -2.26 -8.43
N LEU A 45 -2.88 -2.60 -8.87
CA LEU A 45 -1.64 -2.03 -8.32
C LEU A 45 -1.55 -0.52 -8.56
N GLN A 46 -2.06 -0.04 -9.70
CA GLN A 46 -2.18 1.40 -9.98
C GLN A 46 -3.15 2.08 -8.99
N ASN A 47 -4.29 1.47 -8.70
CA ASN A 47 -5.24 2.00 -7.74
C ASN A 47 -4.70 1.99 -6.30
N LEU A 48 -4.03 0.91 -5.89
CA LEU A 48 -3.34 0.83 -4.60
C LEU A 48 -2.26 1.92 -4.48
N SER A 49 -1.45 2.12 -5.53
CA SER A 49 -0.41 3.15 -5.56
C SER A 49 -0.99 4.57 -5.42
N LYS A 50 -2.11 4.85 -6.09
CA LYS A 50 -2.83 6.14 -5.97
C LYS A 50 -3.37 6.34 -4.55
N ALA A 51 -4.00 5.32 -3.97
CA ALA A 51 -4.51 5.38 -2.61
C ALA A 51 -3.38 5.59 -1.59
N PHE A 52 -2.25 4.89 -1.75
CA PHE A 52 -1.07 5.09 -0.92
C PHE A 52 -0.51 6.50 -1.05
N THR A 53 -0.44 7.06 -2.25
CA THR A 53 0.05 8.43 -2.48
C THR A 53 -0.83 9.45 -1.76
N GLN A 54 -2.16 9.33 -1.88
CA GLN A 54 -3.11 10.19 -1.17
C GLN A 54 -2.95 10.08 0.35
N PHE A 55 -2.85 8.86 0.87
CA PHE A 55 -2.56 8.60 2.28
C PHE A 55 -1.25 9.26 2.72
N TYR A 56 -0.17 9.09 1.96
CA TYR A 56 1.15 9.61 2.29
C TYR A 56 1.22 11.14 2.31
N MET A 57 0.47 11.81 1.41
CA MET A 57 0.46 13.28 1.33
C MET A 57 -0.44 13.95 2.37
N ALA A 58 -1.39 13.21 2.95
CA ALA A 58 -2.34 13.76 3.92
C ALA A 58 -1.62 14.24 5.21
N LYS A 59 -2.01 15.42 5.71
CA LYS A 59 -1.32 16.07 6.83
C LYS A 59 -1.35 15.24 8.12
N ASN A 60 -2.44 14.53 8.37
CA ASN A 60 -2.66 13.65 9.51
C ASN A 60 -1.91 12.30 9.43
N ASN A 61 -1.22 12.02 8.33
CA ASN A 61 -0.45 10.77 8.15
C ASN A 61 1.06 11.00 8.21
N ARG A 62 1.50 12.20 8.60
CA ARG A 62 2.93 12.52 8.75
C ARG A 62 3.49 11.83 10.00
N LEU A 63 4.28 10.78 9.81
CA LEU A 63 4.87 10.00 10.91
C LEU A 63 5.67 10.86 11.91
N LYS A 64 6.33 11.92 11.41
CA LYS A 64 7.12 12.85 12.23
C LYS A 64 6.28 13.71 13.18
N ASP A 65 5.03 13.96 12.81
CA ASP A 65 4.10 14.82 13.55
C ASP A 65 3.17 13.99 14.45
N ALA A 66 3.14 12.65 14.26
CA ALA A 66 2.31 11.71 14.99
C ALA A 66 2.91 11.30 16.35
N GLY A 67 2.03 11.04 17.33
CA GLY A 67 2.38 10.40 18.60
C GLY A 67 2.84 8.96 18.42
N GLU A 68 3.45 8.35 19.44
CA GLU A 68 4.11 7.04 19.31
C GLU A 68 3.18 5.93 18.79
N GLN A 69 1.96 5.82 19.34
CA GLN A 69 1.00 4.79 18.94
C GLN A 69 0.51 5.00 17.50
N GLU A 70 0.11 6.23 17.17
CA GLU A 70 -0.33 6.57 15.81
C GLU A 70 0.79 6.34 14.79
N ARG A 71 2.02 6.72 15.13
CA ARG A 71 3.20 6.48 14.28
C ARG A 71 3.40 5.00 13.99
N LYS A 72 3.25 4.11 14.99
CA LYS A 72 3.33 2.65 14.80
C LYS A 72 2.23 2.14 13.87
N GLY A 73 1.00 2.64 14.02
CA GLY A 73 -0.12 2.30 13.13
C GLY A 73 0.11 2.78 11.69
N LEU A 74 0.55 4.02 11.50
CA LEU A 74 0.86 4.58 10.18
C LEU A 74 2.01 3.84 9.50
N ALA A 75 3.09 3.55 10.25
CA ALA A 75 4.22 2.77 9.75
C ALA A 75 3.79 1.35 9.32
N TYR A 76 2.86 0.74 10.04
CA TYR A 76 2.30 -0.56 9.67
C TYR A 76 1.54 -0.51 8.33
N LEU A 77 0.73 0.53 8.09
CA LEU A 77 0.06 0.72 6.79
C LEU A 77 1.07 0.95 5.65
N CYS A 78 2.16 1.70 5.90
CA CYS A 78 3.24 1.85 4.93
C CYS A 78 3.88 0.51 4.58
N GLU A 79 4.18 -0.32 5.58
CA GLU A 79 4.81 -1.62 5.37
C GLU A 79 3.90 -2.59 4.62
N LEU A 80 2.60 -2.64 4.96
CA LEU A 80 1.63 -3.43 4.21
C LEU A 80 1.55 -2.98 2.74
N SER A 81 1.56 -1.67 2.50
CA SER A 81 1.55 -1.11 1.14
C SER A 81 2.79 -1.53 0.36
N ARG A 82 3.97 -1.49 0.99
CA ARG A 82 5.24 -1.95 0.41
C ARG A 82 5.17 -3.43 0.03
N ILE A 83 4.68 -4.29 0.93
CA ILE A 83 4.55 -5.73 0.70
C ILE A 83 3.60 -5.99 -0.48
N CYS A 84 2.37 -5.46 -0.45
CA CYS A 84 1.39 -5.68 -1.51
C CYS A 84 1.89 -5.19 -2.88
N LEU A 85 2.51 -4.01 -2.95
CA LEU A 85 3.06 -3.50 -4.20
C LEU A 85 4.24 -4.36 -4.70
N SER A 86 5.15 -4.76 -3.81
CA SER A 86 6.29 -5.60 -4.19
C SER A 86 5.86 -6.98 -4.69
N GLU A 87 4.98 -7.66 -3.95
CA GLU A 87 4.49 -8.98 -4.33
C GLU A 87 3.64 -8.92 -5.61
N GLY A 88 2.80 -7.90 -5.77
CA GLY A 88 2.04 -7.70 -7.00
C GLY A 88 2.93 -7.46 -8.23
N LEU A 89 3.99 -6.65 -8.10
CA LEU A 89 4.94 -6.43 -9.18
C LEU A 89 5.74 -7.70 -9.51
N LYS A 90 6.13 -8.49 -8.52
CA LYS A 90 6.78 -9.79 -8.72
C LYS A 90 5.91 -10.76 -9.51
N LEU A 91 4.60 -10.81 -9.24
CA LEU A 91 3.65 -11.64 -10.00
C LEU A 91 3.56 -11.20 -11.48
N LEU A 92 3.82 -9.93 -11.79
CA LEU A 92 3.93 -9.41 -13.15
C LEU A 92 5.32 -9.61 -13.78
N GLY A 93 6.28 -10.22 -13.06
CA GLY A 93 7.67 -10.38 -13.51
C GLY A 93 8.48 -9.08 -13.47
N ILE A 94 8.02 -8.06 -12.72
CA ILE A 94 8.67 -6.76 -12.60
C ILE A 94 9.50 -6.72 -11.30
N SER A 95 10.78 -6.37 -11.40
CA SER A 95 11.63 -6.14 -10.24
C SER A 95 11.17 -4.91 -9.45
N SER A 96 11.02 -5.04 -8.13
CA SER A 96 10.66 -3.94 -7.23
C SER A 96 11.88 -3.57 -6.37
N PRO A 97 12.62 -2.49 -6.71
CA PRO A 97 13.81 -2.09 -5.96
C PRO A 97 13.44 -1.43 -4.63
N GLU A 98 14.24 -1.68 -3.59
CA GLU A 98 14.04 -1.04 -2.27
C GLU A 98 14.40 0.45 -2.27
N LYS A 99 15.30 0.87 -3.18
CA LYS A 99 15.65 2.26 -3.44
C LYS A 99 15.77 2.47 -4.94
N LEU A 100 15.13 3.52 -5.44
CA LEU A 100 15.38 4.02 -6.78
C LEU A 100 16.60 4.95 -6.68
N GLU A 101 17.76 4.48 -7.13
CA GLU A 101 18.86 5.40 -7.40
C GLU A 101 18.43 6.32 -8.54
N LYS A 102 18.62 7.63 -8.39
CA LYS A 102 18.47 8.54 -9.53
C LYS A 102 19.59 8.19 -10.50
N VAL A 103 19.24 7.55 -11.61
CA VAL A 103 20.13 7.46 -12.76
C VAL A 103 20.18 8.87 -13.35
N GLU A 104 21.23 9.62 -13.04
CA GLU A 104 21.54 10.87 -13.75
C GLU A 104 21.93 10.46 -15.18
N GLY A 105 21.11 10.87 -16.14
CA GLY A 105 21.32 10.69 -17.57
C GLY A 105 21.60 12.03 -18.24
#